data_AF-A0A419EFN6-F1
#
_entry.id   AF-A0A419EFN6-F1
#
_cell.length_a   1.000
_cell.length_b   1.000
_cell.length_c   1.000
_cell.angle_alpha   90.00
_cell.angle_beta   90.00
_cell.angle_gamma   90.00
#
_symmetry.space_group_name_H-M   'P 1'
#
loop_
_entity.id
_entity.type
_entity.pdbx_description
1 polymer ?
#
loop_
_entity_poly.entity_id
_entity_poly.type
_entity_poly.pdbx_seq_one_letter_code
_entity_poly.pdbx_strand_id
1 'polypeptide(L)'
;MLEERTAKFFTGFAPQEMISEVDVSRVSITQTNFPYIEIRKSTGGISTFIRGTRVMVSTIINYLLMGETPNSIVENILPHLSLAQIRDAILYYSAFKAQIDHERRENTEEAAREYLQKNLSKEEYRKLTGG
;
A
#
# COMPACT_ATOMS: atom_id res chain seq x y z
N MET A 1 8.64 -9.41 -25.63
CA MET A 1 9.37 -9.97 -24.47
C MET A 1 9.42 -8.93 -23.33
N LEU A 2 8.25 -8.60 -22.77
CA LEU A 2 8.09 -7.73 -21.59
C LEU A 2 6.98 -8.24 -20.64
N GLU A 3 6.18 -9.23 -21.07
CA GLU A 3 4.99 -9.69 -20.34
C GLU A 3 5.27 -10.79 -19.30
N GLU A 4 6.43 -11.45 -19.35
CA GLU A 4 6.77 -12.50 -18.37
C GLU A 4 7.35 -11.98 -17.05
N ARG A 5 7.66 -10.67 -16.94
CA ARG A 5 8.28 -10.10 -15.73
C ARG A 5 7.27 -9.51 -14.75
N THR A 6 6.05 -9.24 -15.17
CA THR A 6 4.95 -8.76 -14.31
C THR A 6 4.27 -9.92 -13.57
N ALA A 7 4.28 -11.13 -14.12
CA ALA A 7 3.66 -12.32 -13.54
C ALA A 7 4.37 -12.86 -12.29
N LYS A 8 5.63 -12.48 -12.03
CA LYS A 8 6.44 -13.04 -10.93
C LYS A 8 6.27 -12.37 -9.57
N PHE A 9 5.54 -11.25 -9.46
CA PHE A 9 5.27 -10.62 -8.17
C PHE A 9 3.91 -11.03 -7.56
N PHE A 10 3.10 -11.80 -8.29
CA PHE A 10 1.81 -12.30 -7.84
C PHE A 10 1.87 -13.70 -7.20
N THR A 11 3.04 -14.34 -7.10
CA THR A 11 3.15 -15.75 -6.66
C THR A 11 3.07 -15.96 -5.14
N GLY A 12 2.62 -14.96 -4.37
CA GLY A 12 2.47 -15.07 -2.91
C GLY A 12 1.03 -15.04 -2.39
N PHE A 13 0.05 -14.73 -3.23
CA PHE A 13 -1.34 -14.60 -2.81
C PHE A 13 -2.13 -15.81 -3.28
N ALA A 14 -2.31 -16.80 -2.39
CA ALA A 14 -3.32 -17.82 -2.58
C ALA A 14 -4.71 -17.15 -2.58
N PRO A 15 -5.49 -17.20 -3.67
CA PRO A 15 -6.84 -16.68 -3.68
C PRO A 15 -7.74 -17.72 -3.00
N GLN A 16 -8.09 -17.50 -1.74
CA GLN A 16 -9.16 -18.29 -1.12
C GLN A 16 -10.51 -17.78 -1.63
N GLU A 17 -11.00 -18.49 -2.65
CA GLU A 17 -12.39 -18.82 -2.90
C GLU A 17 -13.42 -17.69 -2.76
N MET A 18 -13.52 -16.84 -3.79
CA MET A 18 -14.83 -16.46 -4.36
C MET A 18 -14.63 -15.68 -5.66
N ILE A 19 -14.61 -16.39 -6.78
CA ILE A 19 -14.93 -15.83 -8.10
C ILE A 19 -15.59 -16.96 -8.90
N SER A 20 -16.90 -17.09 -8.75
CA SER A 20 -17.69 -17.83 -9.74
C SER A 20 -17.63 -17.04 -11.05
N GLU A 21 -16.96 -17.62 -12.05
CA GLU A 21 -16.99 -17.25 -13.48
C GLU A 21 -17.26 -15.78 -13.78
N VAL A 22 -16.28 -14.92 -13.50
CA VAL A 22 -16.22 -13.60 -14.13
C VAL A 22 -15.14 -13.66 -15.19
N ASP A 23 -15.51 -13.42 -16.44
CA ASP A 23 -14.61 -13.33 -17.60
C ASP A 23 -13.50 -12.30 -17.32
N VAL A 24 -12.34 -12.82 -16.92
CA VAL A 24 -11.17 -12.07 -16.45
C VAL A 24 -10.50 -11.27 -17.58
N SER A 25 -10.97 -11.40 -18.83
CA SER A 25 -10.44 -10.65 -19.97
C SER A 25 -10.90 -9.19 -20.03
N ARG A 26 -11.88 -8.79 -19.19
CA ARG A 26 -12.47 -7.43 -19.20
C ARG A 26 -12.57 -6.71 -17.85
N VAL A 27 -12.13 -7.33 -16.75
CA VAL A 27 -12.21 -6.68 -15.43
C VAL A 27 -10.94 -5.89 -15.14
N SER A 28 -10.96 -4.61 -15.52
CA SER A 28 -10.07 -3.63 -14.90
C SER A 28 -10.48 -3.47 -13.43
N ILE A 29 -9.70 -3.99 -12.49
CA ILE A 29 -9.93 -3.85 -11.03
C ILE A 29 -9.87 -2.36 -10.58
N THR A 30 -9.59 -1.44 -11.49
CA THR A 30 -9.06 -0.10 -11.18
C THR A 30 -10.03 1.07 -11.31
N GLN A 31 -11.32 0.89 -11.65
CA GLN A 31 -12.15 2.08 -11.91
C GLN A 31 -13.58 2.15 -11.37
N THR A 32 -14.24 1.04 -10.98
CA THR A 32 -15.67 1.12 -10.61
C THR A 32 -15.98 1.02 -9.12
N ASN A 33 -15.12 0.42 -8.28
CA ASN A 33 -15.46 0.19 -6.87
C ASN A 33 -14.72 1.07 -5.85
N PHE A 34 -13.57 1.66 -6.22
CA PHE A 34 -12.72 2.45 -5.31
C PHE A 34 -12.24 3.73 -6.01
N PRO A 35 -13.12 4.73 -6.20
CA PRO A 35 -12.83 5.91 -7.02
C PRO A 35 -11.64 6.74 -6.50
N TYR A 36 -11.34 6.68 -5.20
CA TYR A 36 -10.27 7.45 -4.58
C TYR A 36 -8.96 6.68 -4.42
N ILE A 37 -8.90 5.43 -4.87
CA ILE A 37 -7.71 4.60 -4.72
C ILE A 37 -6.97 4.51 -6.06
N GLU A 38 -5.64 4.55 -6.00
CA GLU A 38 -4.78 4.27 -7.14
C GLU A 38 -3.56 3.46 -6.71
N ILE A 39 -3.18 2.50 -7.55
CA ILE A 39 -1.95 1.72 -7.38
C ILE A 39 -0.93 2.29 -8.36
N ARG A 40 0.23 2.70 -7.86
CA ARG A 40 1.30 3.25 -8.71
C ARG A 40 2.67 2.87 -8.19
N LYS A 41 3.66 2.96 -9.08
CA LYS A 41 5.07 2.74 -8.75
C LYS A 41 5.63 3.96 -8.01
N SER A 42 6.33 3.70 -6.91
CA SER A 42 7.10 4.65 -6.11
C SER A 42 8.57 4.21 -6.03
N THR A 43 9.41 5.01 -5.37
CA THR A 43 10.82 4.67 -5.13
C THR A 43 10.99 3.35 -4.37
N GLY A 44 10.05 3.01 -3.48
CA GLY A 44 10.03 1.77 -2.71
C GLY A 44 9.35 0.59 -3.39
N GLY A 45 8.88 0.75 -4.64
CA GLY A 45 8.13 -0.29 -5.35
C GLY A 45 6.69 0.09 -5.63
N ILE A 46 5.85 -0.89 -5.95
CA ILE A 46 4.41 -0.69 -6.22
C ILE A 46 3.69 -0.55 -4.89
N SER A 47 2.84 0.48 -4.75
CA SER A 47 2.08 0.68 -3.52
C SER A 47 0.72 1.32 -3.77
N THR A 48 -0.14 1.28 -2.75
CA THR A 48 -1.52 1.77 -2.83
C THR A 48 -1.64 3.16 -2.22
N PHE A 49 -2.14 4.11 -3.01
CA PHE A 49 -2.24 5.52 -2.66
C PHE A 49 -3.66 6.05 -2.74
N ILE A 50 -3.92 7.12 -2.00
CA ILE A 50 -5.09 7.96 -2.24
C ILE A 50 -4.83 8.82 -3.47
N ARG A 51 -5.73 8.71 -4.45
CA ARG A 51 -5.68 9.37 -5.75
C ARG A 51 -5.50 10.88 -5.59
N GLY A 52 -4.54 11.42 -6.34
CA GLY A 52 -4.21 12.85 -6.30
C GLY A 52 -3.38 13.27 -5.08
N THR A 53 -2.90 12.32 -4.28
CA THR A 53 -2.09 12.61 -3.10
C THR A 53 -0.86 11.70 -3.03
N ARG A 54 0.06 12.04 -2.11
CA ARG A 54 1.19 11.17 -1.74
C ARG A 54 0.90 10.28 -0.53
N VAL A 55 -0.33 10.30 -0.02
CA VAL A 55 -0.73 9.51 1.15
C VAL A 55 -1.03 8.08 0.72
N MET A 56 -0.44 7.11 1.43
CA MET A 56 -0.69 5.70 1.21
C MET A 56 -1.95 5.24 1.97
N VAL A 57 -2.63 4.23 1.44
CA VAL A 57 -3.76 3.59 2.16
C VAL A 57 -3.27 3.01 3.49
N SER A 58 -2.10 2.37 3.50
CA SER A 58 -1.46 1.85 4.71
C SER A 58 -1.26 2.91 5.80
N THR A 59 -0.94 4.16 5.43
CA THR A 59 -0.83 5.29 6.36
C THR A 59 -2.15 5.59 7.05
N ILE A 60 -3.27 5.59 6.33
CA ILE A 60 -4.60 5.82 6.92
C ILE A 60 -4.94 4.69 7.88
N ILE A 61 -4.70 3.45 7.48
CA ILE A 61 -4.95 2.28 8.35
C ILE A 61 -4.03 2.34 9.59
N ASN A 62 -2.83 2.91 9.50
CA ASN A 62 -1.93 3.08 10.66
C ASN A 62 -2.59 3.97 11.72
N TYR A 63 -3.09 5.14 11.32
CA TYR A 63 -3.80 6.05 12.25
C TYR A 63 -5.03 5.40 12.87
N LEU A 64 -5.85 4.71 12.07
CA LEU A 64 -7.04 4.00 12.59
C LEU A 64 -6.66 2.93 13.62
N LEU A 65 -5.58 2.19 13.39
CA LEU A 65 -5.09 1.20 14.35
C LEU A 65 -4.41 1.81 15.59
N MET A 66 -3.99 3.08 15.53
CA MET A 66 -3.54 3.86 16.68
C MET A 66 -4.72 4.42 17.51
N GLY A 67 -5.97 4.17 17.10
CA GLY A 67 -7.17 4.62 17.80
C GLY A 67 -7.78 5.92 17.27
N GLU A 68 -7.23 6.47 16.19
CA GLU A 68 -7.83 7.65 15.56
C GLU A 68 -9.16 7.33 14.89
N THR A 69 -10.06 8.32 14.89
CA THR A 69 -11.33 8.21 14.17
C THR A 69 -11.20 8.80 12.77
N PRO A 70 -12.01 8.35 11.79
CA PRO A 70 -12.02 8.94 10.45
C PRO A 70 -12.20 10.48 10.46
N ASN A 71 -13.04 11.00 11.36
CA ASN A 71 -13.24 12.43 11.52
C ASN A 71 -11.98 13.12 12.06
N SER A 72 -11.35 12.59 13.11
CA SER A 72 -10.10 13.13 13.65
C SER A 72 -8.98 13.16 12.61
N ILE A 73 -8.89 12.13 11.76
CA ILE A 73 -7.90 12.10 10.69
C ILE A 73 -8.12 13.25 9.69
N VAL A 74 -9.37 13.53 9.29
CA VAL A 74 -9.66 14.68 8.41
C VAL A 74 -9.42 16.00 9.14
N GLU A 75 -9.84 16.13 10.39
CA GLU A 75 -9.81 17.44 11.07
C GLU A 75 -8.41 17.83 11.55
N ASN A 76 -7.63 16.86 12.03
CA ASN A 76 -6.42 17.14 12.82
C ASN A 76 -5.11 16.65 12.17
N ILE A 77 -5.16 15.61 11.34
CA ILE A 77 -3.94 14.89 10.91
C ILE A 77 -3.66 15.08 9.42
N LEU A 78 -4.67 14.83 8.58
CA LEU A 78 -4.61 14.88 7.13
C LEU A 78 -5.74 15.77 6.57
N PRO A 79 -5.73 17.09 6.87
CA PRO A 79 -6.82 18.01 6.49
C PRO A 79 -6.99 18.26 5.00
N HIS A 80 -6.06 17.78 4.19
CA HIS A 80 -6.17 17.79 2.73
C HIS A 80 -6.92 16.58 2.17
N LEU A 81 -7.29 15.60 3.01
CA LEU A 81 -8.11 14.46 2.62
C LEU A 81 -9.57 14.71 2.97
N SER A 82 -10.48 14.21 2.14
CA SER A 82 -11.90 14.19 2.44
C SER A 82 -12.29 12.93 3.20
N LEU A 83 -13.39 13.01 3.95
CA LEU A 83 -13.96 11.86 4.64
C LEU A 83 -14.34 10.72 3.67
N ALA A 84 -14.73 11.05 2.44
CA ALA A 84 -15.02 10.07 1.40
C ALA A 84 -13.77 9.27 1.02
N GLN A 85 -12.61 9.92 0.88
CA GLN A 85 -11.34 9.24 0.60
C GLN A 85 -10.92 8.30 1.72
N ILE A 86 -11.11 8.71 2.99
CA ILE A 86 -10.82 7.85 4.14
C ILE A 86 -11.75 6.64 4.18
N ARG A 87 -13.05 6.83 3.96
CA ARG A 87 -14.02 5.72 3.91
C ARG A 87 -13.68 4.74 2.80
N ASP A 88 -13.32 5.24 1.62
CA ASP A 88 -12.90 4.41 0.48
C ASP A 88 -11.64 3.59 0.81
N ALA A 89 -10.68 4.20 1.52
CA ALA A 89 -9.48 3.51 2.01
C ALA A 89 -9.80 2.39 3.01
N ILE A 90 -10.76 2.61 3.93
CA ILE A 90 -11.22 1.59 4.88
C ILE A 90 -11.89 0.43 4.15
N LEU A 91 -12.76 0.72 3.19
CA LEU A 91 -13.42 -0.31 2.37
C LEU A 91 -12.39 -1.10 1.56
N TYR A 92 -11.42 -0.42 0.94
CA TYR A 92 -10.33 -1.07 0.21
C TYR A 92 -9.51 -1.97 1.13
N TYR A 93 -9.16 -1.51 2.33
CA TYR A 93 -8.45 -2.33 3.31
C TYR A 93 -9.25 -3.58 3.72
N SER A 94 -10.56 -3.47 3.89
CA SER A 94 -11.40 -4.63 4.20
C SER A 94 -11.37 -5.67 3.08
N ALA A 95 -11.31 -5.26 1.82
CA ALA A 95 -11.27 -6.16 0.67
C ALA A 95 -9.86 -6.72 0.39
N PHE A 96 -8.81 -5.95 0.67
CA PHE A 96 -7.42 -6.27 0.33
C PHE A 96 -6.48 -6.23 1.54
N LYS A 97 -6.96 -6.72 2.68
CA LYS A 97 -6.27 -6.64 3.97
C LYS A 97 -4.83 -7.16 3.92
N ALA A 98 -4.62 -8.34 3.32
CA ALA A 98 -3.30 -8.96 3.26
C ALA A 98 -2.27 -8.11 2.49
N GLN A 99 -2.70 -7.46 1.40
CA GLN A 99 -1.85 -6.55 0.62
C GLN A 99 -1.45 -5.34 1.48
N ILE A 100 -2.41 -4.67 2.10
CA ILE A 100 -2.13 -3.47 2.88
C ILE A 100 -1.33 -3.80 4.16
N ASP A 101 -1.58 -4.94 4.80
CA ASP A 101 -0.78 -5.42 5.93
C ASP A 101 0.68 -5.69 5.53
N HIS A 102 0.92 -6.14 4.30
CA HIS A 102 2.27 -6.27 3.76
C HIS A 102 2.92 -4.89 3.57
N GLU A 103 2.23 -3.96 2.89
CA GLU A 103 2.73 -2.59 2.69
C GLU A 103 3.06 -1.91 4.04
N ARG A 104 2.24 -2.11 5.07
CA ARG A 104 2.48 -1.59 6.42
C ARG A 104 3.75 -2.16 7.06
N ARG A 105 4.00 -3.46 6.90
CA ARG A 105 5.20 -4.12 7.45
C ARG A 105 6.47 -3.69 6.75
N GLU A 106 6.40 -3.42 5.44
CA GLU A 106 7.57 -2.98 4.67
C GLU A 106 7.88 -1.49 4.86
N ASN A 107 6.87 -0.66 5.17
CA ASN A 107 7.03 0.77 5.42
C ASN A 107 7.31 1.08 6.90
N THR A 108 8.31 0.42 7.48
CA THR A 108 8.83 0.78 8.81
C THR A 108 10.32 1.13 8.75
N GLU A 109 10.80 1.86 9.75
CA GLU A 109 12.22 2.19 9.84
C GLU A 109 13.06 0.92 10.04
N GLU A 110 12.55 -0.04 10.80
CA GLU A 110 13.19 -1.34 11.02
C GLU A 110 13.34 -2.11 9.71
N ALA A 111 12.27 -2.21 8.91
CA ALA A 111 12.32 -2.88 7.61
C ALA A 111 13.30 -2.19 6.66
N ALA A 112 13.34 -0.85 6.68
CA ALA A 112 14.31 -0.08 5.90
C ALA A 112 15.76 -0.33 6.36
N ARG A 113 16.03 -0.35 7.67
CA ARG A 113 17.35 -0.66 8.22
C ARG A 113 17.79 -2.08 7.89
N GLU A 114 16.91 -3.06 8.06
CA GLU A 114 17.19 -4.46 7.71
C GLU A 114 17.53 -4.62 6.23
N TYR A 115 16.77 -3.96 5.36
CA TYR A 115 17.06 -3.93 3.93
C TYR A 115 18.45 -3.34 3.64
N LEU A 116 18.79 -2.20 4.26
CA LEU A 116 20.09 -1.56 4.06
C LEU A 116 21.24 -2.43 4.58
N GLN A 117 21.12 -3.02 5.77
CA GLN A 117 22.14 -3.89 6.36
C GLN A 117 22.38 -5.17 5.55
N LYS A 118 21.32 -5.71 4.92
CA LYS A 118 21.42 -6.90 4.07
C LYS A 118 22.11 -6.63 2.74
N ASN A 119 21.95 -5.42 2.19
CA ASN A 119 22.37 -5.09 0.83
C ASN A 119 23.62 -4.20 0.75
N LEU A 120 24.05 -3.60 1.86
CA LEU A 120 25.25 -2.76 1.92
C LEU A 120 26.35 -3.42 2.76
N SER A 121 27.60 -3.12 2.43
CA SER A 121 28.70 -3.41 3.34
C SER A 121 28.60 -2.56 4.61
N LYS A 122 29.28 -3.00 5.68
CA LYS A 122 29.31 -2.27 6.96
C LYS A 122 29.85 -0.84 6.81
N GLU A 123 30.80 -0.63 5.90
CA GLU A 123 31.38 0.70 5.65
C GLU A 123 30.40 1.62 4.92
N GLU A 124 29.71 1.12 3.89
CA GLU A 124 28.70 1.87 3.13
C GLU A 124 27.50 2.23 4.00
N TYR A 125 27.03 1.28 4.82
CA TYR A 125 25.95 1.53 5.76
C TYR A 125 26.29 2.67 6.71
N ARG A 126 27.50 2.65 7.31
CA ARG A 126 27.94 3.71 8.24
C ARG A 126 28.01 5.09 7.58
N LYS A 127 28.51 5.17 6.33
CA LYS A 127 28.56 6.42 5.56
C LYS A 127 27.15 6.98 5.30
N LEU A 128 26.18 6.11 5.06
CA LEU A 128 24.79 6.50 4.75
C LEU A 128 23.98 6.88 5.99
N THR A 129 24.19 6.22 7.13
CA THR A 129 23.43 6.47 8.37
C THR A 129 24.11 7.46 9.33
N GLY A 130 25.29 7.99 8.99
CA GLY A 130 25.99 8.99 9.80
C GLY A 130 26.62 8.47 11.09
N GLY A 131 27.04 7.20 11.10
CA GLY A 131 27.69 6.57 12.26
C GLY A 131 29.20 6.72 12.32
#